data_AF-A0A1G5VBU5-F1
#
_entry.id   AF-A0A1G5VBU5-F1
#
_cell.length_a   1.000
_cell.length_b   1.000
_cell.length_c   1.000
_cell.angle_alpha   90.00
_cell.angle_beta   90.00
_cell.angle_gamma   90.00
#
_symmetry.space_group_name_H-M   'P 1'
#
loop_
_entity.id
_entity.type
_entity.pdbx_description
1 polymer ?
#
loop_
_entity_poly.entity_id
_entity_poly.type
_entity_poly.pdbx_seq_one_letter_code
_entity_poly.pdbx_strand_id
1 'polypeptide(L)'
;MRYSYDYKRKAVELYRQGLWPDTPDGINTEYFHGTIRKWVRIENACGPDALRHKSFNKVWTAEEKLSIVSQVMAGNSIKSIAFEN
;
A
#
# COMPACT_ATOMS: atom_id res chain seq x y z
N MET A 1 -2.68 10.16 -7.40
CA MET A 1 -3.47 9.09 -6.74
C MET A 1 -4.94 9.52 -6.72
N ARG A 2 -5.90 8.62 -6.99
CA ARG A 2 -7.36 8.92 -7.00
C ARG A 2 -7.94 9.29 -5.63
N TYR A 3 -7.28 8.90 -4.54
CA TYR A 3 -7.73 9.15 -3.16
C TYR A 3 -6.67 9.93 -2.37
N SER A 4 -7.11 10.93 -1.60
CA SER A 4 -6.26 11.67 -0.67
C SER A 4 -5.85 10.79 0.53
N TYR A 5 -4.78 11.17 1.21
CA TYR A 5 -4.32 10.46 2.40
C TYR A 5 -5.41 10.41 3.49
N ASP A 6 -6.05 11.56 3.76
CA ASP A 6 -7.09 11.67 4.78
C ASP A 6 -8.30 10.80 4.47
N TYR A 7 -8.67 10.69 3.18
CA TYR A 7 -9.75 9.79 2.76
C TYR A 7 -9.41 8.34 3.04
N LYS A 8 -8.19 7.89 2.71
CA LYS A 8 -7.75 6.52 2.99
C LYS A 8 -7.75 6.22 4.49
N ARG A 9 -7.28 7.16 5.31
CA ARG A 9 -7.27 7.06 6.78
C ARG A 9 -8.66 6.87 7.35
N LYS A 10 -9.61 7.74 6.96
CA LYS A 10 -11.02 7.61 7.35
C LYS A 10 -11.62 6.28 6.90
N ALA A 11 -11.32 5.83 5.68
CA ALA A 11 -11.79 4.54 5.18
C ALA A 11 -11.25 3.34 5.99
N VAL A 12 -9.98 3.39 6.40
CA VAL A 12 -9.37 2.36 7.26
C VAL A 12 -9.97 2.38 8.67
N GLU A 13 -10.21 3.56 9.24
CA GLU A 13 -10.85 3.71 10.54
C GLU A 13 -12.28 3.17 10.55
N LEU A 14 -13.08 3.48 9.52
CA LEU A 14 -14.42 2.90 9.34
C LEU A 14 -14.37 1.38 9.22
N TYR A 15 -13.43 0.84 8.41
CA TYR A 15 -13.27 -0.60 8.27
C TYR A 15 -12.95 -1.30 9.59
N ARG A 16 -12.13 -0.68 10.45
CA ARG A 16 -11.83 -1.21 11.81
C ARG A 16 -13.06 -1.22 12.72
N GLN A 17 -14.02 -0.34 12.49
CA GLN A 17 -15.31 -0.31 13.20
C GLN A 17 -16.34 -1.30 12.60
N GLY A 18 -15.97 -2.02 11.53
CA GLY A 18 -16.88 -2.93 10.81
C GLY A 18 -17.79 -2.22 9.80
N LEU A 19 -17.58 -0.92 9.58
CA LEU A 19 -18.35 -0.12 8.63
C LEU A 19 -17.60 0.02 7.30
N TRP A 20 -18.35 0.18 6.21
CA TRP A 20 -17.77 0.44 4.89
C TRP A 20 -18.11 1.87 4.46
N PRO A 21 -17.14 2.64 3.95
CA PRO A 21 -17.44 3.92 3.33
C PRO A 21 -18.23 3.72 2.03
N ASP A 22 -19.03 4.72 1.66
CA ASP A 22 -19.79 4.70 0.43
C ASP A 22 -18.88 4.52 -0.78
N THR A 23 -19.31 3.68 -1.73
CA THR A 23 -18.55 3.42 -2.95
C THR A 23 -18.66 4.64 -3.87
N PRO A 24 -17.54 5.25 -4.28
CA PRO A 24 -17.58 6.38 -5.22
C PRO A 24 -18.16 5.97 -6.58
N ASP A 25 -18.85 6.91 -7.23
CA ASP A 25 -19.45 6.69 -8.54
C ASP A 25 -18.42 6.24 -9.59
N GLY A 26 -18.84 5.28 -10.42
CA GLY A 26 -18.00 4.72 -11.49
C GLY A 26 -16.95 3.72 -11.02
N ILE A 27 -17.09 3.15 -9.82
CA ILE A 27 -16.26 2.03 -9.33
C ILE A 27 -17.18 0.92 -8.83
N ASN A 28 -16.82 -0.32 -9.14
CA ASN A 28 -17.49 -1.48 -8.56
C ASN A 28 -17.15 -1.61 -7.06
N THR A 29 -18.18 -1.77 -6.23
CA THR A 29 -18.09 -1.90 -4.76
C THR A 29 -17.13 -3.00 -4.31
N GLU A 30 -17.08 -4.15 -4.97
CA GLU A 30 -16.17 -5.24 -4.64
C GLU A 30 -14.70 -4.82 -4.79
N TYR A 31 -14.40 -4.13 -5.89
CA TYR A 31 -13.06 -3.59 -6.15
C TYR A 31 -12.67 -2.51 -5.14
N PHE A 32 -13.63 -1.66 -4.76
CA PHE A 32 -13.43 -0.64 -3.75
C PHE A 32 -13.14 -1.26 -2.37
N HIS A 33 -13.95 -2.23 -1.95
CA HIS A 33 -13.72 -2.99 -0.72
C HIS A 33 -12.38 -3.76 -0.73
N GLY A 34 -11.99 -4.30 -1.89
CA GLY A 34 -10.67 -4.89 -2.10
C GLY A 34 -9.54 -3.87 -1.90
N THR A 35 -9.74 -2.63 -2.29
CA THR A 35 -8.78 -1.53 -2.13
C THR A 35 -8.63 -1.13 -0.67
N ILE A 36 -9.74 -1.01 0.08
CA ILE A 36 -9.71 -0.70 1.52
C ILE A 36 -8.97 -1.80 2.28
N ARG A 37 -9.24 -3.08 1.98
CA ARG A 37 -8.50 -4.20 2.59
C ARG A 37 -6.99 -4.13 2.33
N LYS A 38 -6.56 -3.66 1.15
CA LYS A 38 -5.13 -3.43 0.87
C LYS A 38 -4.57 -2.31 1.76
N TRP A 39 -5.28 -1.20 1.93
CA TRP A 39 -4.81 -0.11 2.81
C TRP A 39 -4.69 -0.55 4.26
N VAL A 40 -5.65 -1.32 4.77
CA VAL A 40 -5.60 -1.89 6.12
C VAL A 40 -4.37 -2.78 6.29
N ARG A 41 -4.06 -3.64 5.32
CA ARG A 41 -2.87 -4.50 5.36
C ARG A 41 -1.57 -3.69 5.35
N ILE A 42 -1.50 -2.64 4.54
CA ILE A 42 -0.33 -1.73 4.49
C ILE A 42 -0.16 -1.01 5.83
N GLU A 43 -1.24 -0.45 6.39
CA GLU A 43 -1.18 0.24 7.68
C GLU A 43 -0.79 -0.71 8.83
N ASN A 44 -1.28 -1.95 8.81
CA ASN A 44 -0.92 -2.94 9.83
C ASN A 44 0.56 -3.38 9.73
N ALA A 45 1.16 -3.37 8.54
CA ALA A 45 2.55 -3.79 8.33
C ALA A 45 3.56 -2.65 8.55
N CYS A 46 3.25 -1.45 8.06
CA CYS A 46 4.21 -0.35 7.96
C CYS A 46 3.76 0.94 8.70
N GLY A 47 2.59 0.93 9.32
CA GLY A 47 2.02 2.07 10.04
C GLY A 47 1.21 3.06 9.19
N PRO A 48 0.61 4.08 9.83
CA PRO A 48 -0.24 5.11 9.20
C PRO A 48 0.39 5.77 7.97
N ASP A 49 1.65 6.17 8.10
CA ASP A 49 2.35 7.00 7.13
C ASP A 49 2.64 6.26 5.81
N ALA A 50 2.56 4.93 5.81
CA ALA A 50 2.73 4.11 4.61
C ALA A 50 1.62 4.35 3.57
N LEU A 51 0.46 4.88 3.96
CA LEU A 51 -0.61 5.25 3.03
C LEU A 51 -0.36 6.61 2.34
N ARG A 52 0.58 7.40 2.88
CA ARG A 52 0.95 8.70 2.34
C ARG A 52 1.73 8.50 1.05
N HIS A 53 1.23 9.12 -0.01
CA HIS A 53 1.93 9.09 -1.28
C HIS A 53 3.26 9.85 -1.14
N LYS A 54 4.38 9.19 -1.45
CA LYS A 54 5.68 9.86 -1.55
C LYS A 54 5.66 10.70 -2.83
N SER A 55 5.97 11.98 -2.73
CA SER A 55 5.99 12.89 -3.88
C SER A 55 7.06 12.51 -4.91
N PHE A 56 8.08 11.77 -4.49
CA PHE A 56 9.19 11.33 -5.32
C PHE A 56 9.39 9.82 -5.19
N ASN A 57 9.71 9.18 -6.31
CA ASN A 57 10.20 7.81 -6.32
C ASN A 57 11.59 7.77 -5.69
N LYS A 58 11.90 6.70 -4.95
CA LYS A 58 13.26 6.46 -4.44
C LYS A 58 14.20 6.35 -5.64
N VAL A 59 15.25 7.18 -5.65
CA VAL A 59 16.32 7.07 -6.64
C VAL A 59 17.25 5.98 -6.14
N TRP A 60 17.27 4.86 -6.84
CA TRP A 60 18.08 3.70 -6.47
C TRP A 60 19.47 3.78 -7.09
N THR A 61 20.51 3.55 -6.30
CA THR A 61 21.88 3.41 -6.81
C THR A 61 22.05 2.07 -7.54
N ALA A 62 23.16 1.92 -8.26
CA ALA A 62 23.48 0.65 -8.93
C ALA A 62 23.69 -0.48 -7.91
N GLU A 63 24.34 -0.19 -6.77
CA GLU A 63 24.56 -1.19 -5.72
C GLU A 63 23.24 -1.62 -5.06
N GLU A 64 22.35 -0.69 -4.75
CA GLU A 64 21.05 -1.02 -4.15
C GLU A 64 20.20 -1.90 -5.08
N LYS A 65 20.19 -1.59 -6.38
CA LYS A 65 19.49 -2.43 -7.38
C LYS A 65 20.09 -3.83 -7.43
N LEU A 66 21.41 -3.95 -7.43
CA LEU A 66 22.08 -5.25 -7.46
C LEU A 66 21.78 -6.08 -6.20
N SER A 67 21.72 -5.44 -5.03
CA SER A 67 21.34 -6.09 -3.77
C SER A 67 19.93 -6.68 -3.85
N ILE A 68 18.95 -5.90 -4.33
CA ILE A 68 17.56 -6.35 -4.50
C ILE A 68 17.49 -7.53 -5.48
N VAL A 69 18.18 -7.44 -6.63
CA VAL A 69 18.20 -8.54 -7.61
C VAL A 69 18.80 -9.81 -7.01
N SER A 70 19.86 -9.67 -6.20
CA SER A 70 20.50 -10.81 -5.53
C SER A 70 19.56 -11.49 -4.54
N GLN A 71 18.76 -10.71 -3.79
CA GLN A 71 17.74 -11.26 -2.88
C GLN A 71 16.64 -12.04 -3.62
N VAL A 72 16.21 -11.55 -4.79
CA VAL A 72 15.25 -12.27 -5.64
C VAL A 72 15.87 -13.57 -6.18
N MET A 73 17.12 -13.51 -6.65
CA MET A 73 17.85 -14.69 -7.12
C MET A 73 18.05 -15.74 -6.02
N ALA A 74 18.11 -15.32 -4.76
CA ALA A 74 18.16 -16.21 -3.59
C ALA A 74 16.80 -16.85 -3.24
N GLY A 75 15.73 -16.57 -4.01
CA GLY A 75 14.41 -17.20 -3.84
C GLY A 75 13.43 -16.41 -2.98
N ASN A 76 13.78 -15.20 -2.53
CA ASN A 76 12.85 -14.36 -1.78
C ASN A 76 11.75 -13.81 -2.70
N SER A 77 10.53 -13.70 -2.16
CA SER A 77 9.43 -13.09 -2.91
C SER A 77 9.69 -11.61 -3.13
N ILE A 78 9.48 -11.14 -4.37
CA ILE A 78 9.52 -9.72 -4.74
C ILE A 78 8.64 -8.87 -3.81
N LYS A 79 7.51 -9.42 -3.34
CA LYS A 79 6.62 -8.72 -2.41
C LYS A 79 7.26 -8.53 -1.03
N SER A 80 7.94 -9.54 -0.49
CA SER A 80 8.63 -9.44 0.81
C SER A 80 9.74 -8.39 0.75
N ILE A 81 10.59 -8.49 -0.28
CA ILE A 81 11.70 -7.56 -0.51
C ILE A 81 11.20 -6.12 -0.62
N ALA A 82 10.08 -5.90 -1.33
CA ALA A 82 9.50 -4.57 -1.50
C ALA A 82 8.88 -4.00 -0.20
N PHE A 83 8.51 -4.83 0.78
CA PHE A 83 8.08 -4.37 2.09
C PHE A 83 9.28 -4.03 3.00
N GLU A 84 10.41 -4.69 2.81
CA GLU A 84 11.62 -4.53 3.63
C GLU A 84 12.52 -3.34 3.23
N ASN A 85 12.40 -2.80 2.00
CA ASN A 85 13.28 -1.77 1.42
C ASN A 85 12.60 -0.42 1.07
#